data_AF-A0A935FCC0-F1
#
_entry.id   AF-A0A935FCC0-F1
#
_cell.length_a   1.000
_cell.length_b   1.000
_cell.length_c   1.000
_cell.angle_alpha   90.00
_cell.angle_beta   90.00
_cell.angle_gamma   90.00
#
_symmetry.space_group_name_H-M   'P 1'
#
loop_
_entity.id
_entity.type
_entity.pdbx_description
1 polymer ?
#
loop_
_entity_poly.entity_id
_entity_poly.type
_entity_poly.pdbx_seq_one_letter_code
_entity_poly.pdbx_strand_id
1 'polypeptide(L)' 'MTGEVWFYCAYNEKKDKKFVLQTDQEAFQSFTLREVEPGNYTVKINWKDGSKNYYSEKQLTVL' A
#
# COMPACT_ATOMS: atom_id res chain seq x y z
N MET A 1 -4.33 -10.71 11.29
CA MET A 1 -4.09 -10.63 9.84
C MET A 1 -2.63 -10.33 9.57
N THR A 2 -2.11 -10.65 8.39
CA THR A 2 -0.77 -10.24 7.93
C THR A 2 -0.88 -9.79 6.48
N GLY A 3 -0.17 -8.73 6.09
CA GLY A 3 -0.21 -8.26 4.71
C GLY A 3 0.84 -7.20 4.41
N GLU A 4 0.82 -6.74 3.17
CA GLU A 4 1.65 -5.67 2.65
C GLU A 4 0.82 -4.65 1.87
N VAL A 5 1.27 -3.41 1.90
CA VAL A 5 0.80 -2.32 1.04
C VAL A 5 1.96 -1.89 0.15
N TRP A 6 1.79 -1.96 -1.16
CA TRP A 6 2.79 -1.60 -2.15
C TRP A 6 2.32 -0.40 -2.98
N PHE A 7 3.00 0.72 -2.81
CA PHE A 7 2.90 1.88 -3.68
C PHE A 7 3.79 1.59 -4.90
N TYR A 8 3.19 1.07 -5.96
CA TYR A 8 3.88 0.70 -7.19
C TYR A 8 3.89 1.88 -8.18
N CYS A 9 5.08 2.28 -8.63
CA CYS A 9 5.29 3.33 -9.61
C CYS A 9 5.68 2.73 -10.97
N ALA A 10 4.72 2.66 -11.89
CA ALA A 10 4.87 1.93 -13.16
C ALA A 10 5.98 2.45 -14.08
N TYR A 11 6.42 3.70 -13.91
CA TYR A 11 7.42 4.35 -14.76
C TYR A 11 8.77 4.55 -14.05
N ASN A 12 8.86 4.29 -12.75
CA ASN A 12 10.09 4.45 -11.98
C ASN A 12 10.08 3.59 -10.71
N GLU A 13 10.58 2.37 -10.81
CA GLU A 13 10.70 1.41 -9.70
C GLU A 13 11.48 1.94 -8.47
N LYS A 14 12.34 2.96 -8.64
CA LYS A 14 13.05 3.56 -7.49
C LYS A 14 12.11 4.29 -6.54
N LYS A 15 10.92 4.66 -7.02
CA LYS A 15 9.86 5.30 -6.24
C LYS A 15 8.96 4.29 -5.54
N ASP A 16 9.13 2.99 -5.79
CA ASP A 16 8.30 1.97 -5.16
C ASP A 16 8.52 1.97 -3.64
N LYS A 17 7.41 1.88 -2.91
CA LYS A 17 7.43 1.74 -1.45
C LYS A 17 6.54 0.60 -1.00
N LYS A 18 7.10 -0.27 -0.16
CA LYS A 18 6.36 -1.35 0.49
C LYS A 18 6.29 -1.09 1.98
N PHE A 19 5.11 -1.28 2.54
CA PHE A 19 4.83 -1.13 3.96
C PHE A 19 4.17 -2.41 4.46
N VAL A 20 4.40 -2.74 5.72
CA VAL A 20 3.64 -3.80 6.39
C VAL A 20 2.21 -3.30 6.59
N LEU A 21 1.22 -4.16 6.33
CA LEU A 21 -0.17 -3.86 6.66
C LEU A 21 -0.36 -4.00 8.18
N GLN A 22 -0.58 -2.87 8.84
CA GLN A 22 -0.81 -2.69 10.27
C GLN A 22 -1.98 -1.74 10.45
N THR A 23 -3.18 -2.30 10.59
CA THR A 23 -4.40 -1.51 10.79
C THR A 23 -4.68 -1.29 12.28
N ASP A 24 -5.39 -0.22 12.59
CA ASP A 24 -5.99 0.00 13.90
C ASP A 24 -7.26 -0.85 14.11
N GLN A 25 -7.97 -0.59 15.22
CA GLN A 25 -9.21 -1.27 15.58
C GLN A 25 -10.37 -1.02 14.61
N GLU A 26 -10.29 0.03 13.79
CA GLU A 26 -11.28 0.42 12.78
C GLU A 26 -10.88 -0.01 11.36
N ALA A 27 -9.82 -0.82 11.24
CA ALA A 27 -9.24 -1.26 9.98
C ALA A 27 -8.63 -0.12 9.13
N PHE A 28 -8.20 0.98 9.75
CA PHE A 28 -7.47 2.05 9.07
C PHE A 28 -5.96 1.93 9.26
N GLN A 29 -5.23 2.33 8.23
CA GLN A 29 -3.79 2.57 8.29
C GLN A 29 -3.49 3.89 7.59
N SER A 30 -2.69 4.72 8.24
CA SER A 30 -2.23 5.99 7.71
C SER A 30 -0.76 5.91 7.33
N PHE A 31 -0.37 6.68 6.31
CA PHE A 31 1.00 6.78 5.80
C PHE A 31 1.42 8.24 5.86
N THR A 32 2.68 8.49 6.22
CA THR A 32 3.19 9.87 6.18
C THR A 32 3.58 10.18 4.75
N LEU A 33 3.06 11.27 4.18
CA LEU A 33 3.37 11.65 2.78
C LEU A 33 4.87 11.82 2.50
N ARG A 34 5.69 12.11 3.52
CA ARG A 34 7.15 12.19 3.39
C ARG A 34 7.83 10.85 3.07
N GLU A 35 7.14 9.73 3.29
CA GLU A 35 7.66 8.38 3.04
C GLU A 35 7.48 7.93 1.59
N VAL A 36 6.61 8.63 0.84
CA VAL A 36 6.28 8.32 -0.57
C VAL A 36 6.52 9.58 -1.41
N GLU A 37 7.42 9.49 -2.39
CA GLU A 37 7.72 10.62 -3.26
C GLU A 37 6.51 11.05 -4.10
N PRO A 38 6.40 12.32 -4.53
CA PRO A 38 5.36 12.74 -5.46
C PRO A 38 5.35 11.92 -6.76
N GLY A 39 4.14 11.56 -7.22
CA GLY A 39 3.95 10.72 -8.39
C GLY A 39 2.59 10.03 -8.45
N ASN A 40 2.38 9.30 -9.55
CA ASN A 40 1.21 8.44 -9.74
C ASN A 40 1.57 7.00 -9.38
N TYR A 41 0.74 6.37 -8.55
CA TYR A 41 0.96 5.04 -8.03
C TYR A 41 -0.29 4.18 -8.21
N THR A 42 -0.06 2.88 -8.45
CA THR A 42 -1.04 1.85 -8.13
C THR A 42 -0.74 1.35 -6.73
N VAL A 43 -1.61 1.66 -5.77
CA VAL A 43 -1.54 1.12 -4.41
C VAL A 43 -2.13 -0.28 -4.44
N LYS A 44 -1.30 -1.28 -4.18
CA LYS A 44 -1.68 -2.70 -4.12
C LYS A 44 -1.67 -3.15 -2.67
N ILE A 45 -2.75 -3.76 -2.22
CA ILE A 45 -2.89 -4.29 -0.86
C ILE A 45 -3.08 -5.80 -0.98
N ASN A 46 -2.17 -6.57 -0.39
CA ASN A 46 -2.24 -8.02 -0.33
C ASN A 46 -2.25 -8.43 1.13
N TRP A 47 -3.24 -9.21 1.56
CA TRP A 47 -3.34 -9.63 2.95
C TRP A 47 -3.98 -11.00 3.10
N LYS A 48 -3.69 -11.60 4.26
CA LYS A 48 -4.19 -12.90 4.67
C LYS A 48 -4.93 -12.78 5.99
N ASP A 49 -6.11 -13.39 6.03
CA ASP A 49 -6.90 -13.58 7.24
C ASP A 49 -7.32 -15.05 7.37
N GLY A 50 -6.77 -15.73 8.38
CA GLY A 50 -6.86 -17.18 8.51
C GLY A 50 -6.28 -17.91 7.30
N SER A 51 -7.13 -18.66 6.59
CA SER A 51 -6.77 -19.38 5.35
C SER A 51 -7.07 -18.61 4.07
N LYS A 52 -7.72 -17.44 4.17
CA LYS A 52 -8.15 -16.65 3.01
C LYS A 52 -7.12 -15.60 2.67
N ASN A 53 -6.82 -15.48 1.37
CA ASN A 53 -6.00 -14.42 0.81
C ASN A 53 -6.90 -13.41 0.10
N TYR A 54 -6.53 -12.15 0.18
CA TYR A 54 -7.27 -11.04 -0.36
C TYR A 54 -6.31 -10.10 -1.10
N TYR A 55 -6.84 -9.44 -2.12
CA TYR A 55 -6.09 -8.53 -2.95
C TYR A 55 -6.96 -7.34 -3.35
N SER A 56 -6.36 -6.15 -3.37
CA SER A 56 -7.02 -4.92 -3.84
C SER A 56 -6.01 -4.00 -4.50
N GLU A 57 -6.46 -3.24 -5.49
CA GLU A 57 -5.67 -2.19 -6.14
C GLU A 57 -6.47 -0.88 -6.20
N LYS A 58 -5.77 0.25 -6.05
CA LYS A 58 -6.35 1.58 -6.23
C LYS A 58 -5.33 2.54 -6.84
N GLN A 59 -5.79 3.44 -7.70
CA GLN A 59 -4.97 4.54 -8.22
C GLN A 59 -4.86 5.65 -7.19
N LEU A 60 -3.66 6.19 -7.01
CA LEU A 60 -3.36 7.28 -6.10
C LEU A 60 -2.35 8.25 -6.74
N THR A 61 -2.66 9.54 -6.67
CA THR A 61 -1.69 10.61 -6.97
C THR A 61 -1.22 11.22 -5.66
N VAL A 62 0.09 11.20 -5.44
CA VAL A 62 0.75 11.93 -4.35
C VAL A 62 1.30 13.23 -4.91
N LEU A 63 0.87 14.36 -4.32
CA LEU A 63 1.22 15.72 -4.74
C LEU A 63 2.44 16.25 -3.99
#